data_AF-A0A2D4FZZ3-F1
#
_entry.id   AF-A0A2D4FZZ3-F1
#
_cell.length_a   1.000
_cell.length_b   1.000
_cell.length_c   1.000
_cell.angle_alpha   90.00
_cell.angle_beta   90.00
_cell.angle_gamma   90.00
#
_symmetry.space_group_name_H-M   'P 1'
#
loop_
_entity.id
_entity.type
_entity.pdbx_description
1 polymer ?
#
loop_
_entity_poly.entity_id
_entity_poly.type
_entity_poly.pdbx_seq_one_letter_code
_entity_poly.pdbx_strand_id
1 'polypeptide(L)'
;IPRYVETLVVADESMVKFHGDDLQHYLLTLMATAARLYRHPSIQNPINLAVVQFMVIGQDDKGPKVTSNAALTLRNFCVWQKKWNKGSDKHPEYWDTAVLFTKQVCVCV
;
A
#
# COMPACT_ATOMS: atom_id res chain seq x y z
N ILE A 1 -6.31 -24.06 -3.51
CA ILE A 1 -6.04 -22.99 -4.50
C ILE A 1 -5.38 -21.85 -3.73
N PRO A 2 -4.14 -21.45 -4.05
CA PRO A 2 -3.47 -20.33 -3.38
C PRO A 2 -4.19 -19.02 -3.69
N ARG A 3 -4.38 -18.17 -2.68
CA ARG A 3 -4.95 -16.83 -2.85
C ARG A 3 -3.82 -15.82 -2.94
N TYR A 4 -3.83 -14.98 -3.97
CA TYR A 4 -2.92 -13.85 -4.08
C TYR A 4 -3.67 -12.59 -3.66
N VAL A 5 -2.96 -11.70 -2.98
CA VAL A 5 -3.44 -10.37 -2.61
C VAL A 5 -2.49 -9.38 -3.24
N GLU A 6 -2.89 -8.86 -4.40
CA GLU A 6 -2.13 -7.90 -5.20
C GLU A 6 -2.22 -6.54 -4.54
N THR A 7 -1.09 -6.05 -4.04
CA THR A 7 -1.04 -4.88 -3.17
C THR A 7 -0.30 -3.73 -3.83
N LEU A 8 -0.96 -2.57 -3.90
CA LEU A 8 -0.33 -1.27 -4.16
C LEU A 8 0.23 -0.71 -2.85
N VAL A 9 1.52 -0.41 -2.83
CA VAL A 9 2.18 0.27 -1.70
C VAL A 9 2.39 1.74 -2.06
N VAL A 10 1.86 2.63 -1.24
CA VAL A 10 1.96 4.07 -1.43
C VAL A 10 2.67 4.70 -0.24
N ALA A 11 3.68 5.53 -0.50
CA ALA A 11 4.37 6.31 0.51
C ALA A 11 4.14 7.80 0.27
N ASP A 12 3.81 8.55 1.32
CA ASP A 12 3.69 10.00 1.23
C ASP A 12 5.05 10.73 1.36
N GLU A 13 5.03 12.02 1.10
CA GLU A 13 6.22 12.88 1.21
C GLU A 13 6.85 12.84 2.62
N SER A 14 6.05 12.65 3.67
CA SER A 14 6.56 12.57 5.04
C SER A 14 7.46 11.35 5.25
N MET A 15 7.13 10.23 4.60
CA MET A 15 7.95 9.01 4.61
C MET A 15 9.24 9.20 3.81
N VAL A 16 9.18 9.90 2.67
CA VAL A 16 10.36 10.24 1.85
C VAL A 16 11.33 11.11 2.63
N LYS A 17 10.84 12.17 3.27
CA LYS A 17 11.68 13.07 4.08
C LYS A 17 12.34 12.37 5.26
N PHE A 18 11.74 11.28 5.75
CA PHE A 18 12.24 10.58 6.92
C PHE A 18 13.22 9.44 6.57
N HIS A 19 12.91 8.64 5.54
CA HIS A 19 13.73 7.49 5.16
C HIS A 19 14.68 7.76 3.99
N GLY A 20 14.47 8.85 3.23
CA GLY A 20 15.30 9.19 2.07
C GLY A 20 15.35 8.07 1.05
N ASP A 21 16.55 7.77 0.58
CA ASP A 21 16.83 6.75 -0.44
C ASP A 21 16.50 5.31 0.04
N ASP A 22 16.49 5.07 1.36
CA ASP A 22 16.19 3.76 1.95
C ASP A 22 14.69 3.48 2.08
N LEU A 23 13.81 4.43 1.74
CA LEU A 23 12.36 4.29 1.88
C LEU A 23 11.82 3.03 1.21
N GLN A 24 12.22 2.78 -0.04
CA GLN A 24 11.73 1.64 -0.80
C GLN A 24 12.18 0.32 -0.15
N HIS A 25 13.45 0.23 0.26
CA HIS A 25 13.97 -0.95 0.94
C HIS A 25 13.24 -1.22 2.26
N TYR A 26 13.02 -0.17 3.05
CA TYR A 26 12.30 -0.23 4.31
C TYR A 26 10.87 -0.77 4.13
N LEU A 27 10.09 -0.17 3.21
CA LEU A 27 8.71 -0.59 2.99
C LEU A 27 8.61 -2.00 2.39
N LEU A 28 9.49 -2.36 1.46
CA LEU A 28 9.51 -3.72 0.92
C LEU A 28 9.88 -4.75 2.01
N THR A 29 10.73 -4.39 2.97
CA THR A 29 11.05 -5.25 4.12
C THR A 29 9.85 -5.45 5.04
N LEU A 30 9.07 -4.39 5.30
CA LEU A 30 7.81 -4.51 6.05
C LEU A 30 6.81 -5.40 5.33
N MET A 31 6.63 -5.22 4.03
CA MET A 31 5.73 -6.03 3.22
C MET A 31 6.19 -7.49 3.13
N ALA A 32 7.49 -7.75 3.06
CA ALA A 32 8.04 -9.11 3.11
C ALA A 32 7.77 -9.78 4.47
N THR A 33 7.86 -9.02 5.56
CA THR A 33 7.53 -9.50 6.90
C THR A 33 6.04 -9.82 7.03
N ALA A 34 5.17 -8.93 6.55
CA ALA A 34 3.73 -9.17 6.48
C ALA A 34 3.41 -10.41 5.62
N ALA A 35 4.01 -10.55 4.44
CA ALA A 35 3.82 -11.70 3.57
C ALA A 35 4.22 -13.03 4.23
N ARG A 36 5.29 -13.04 5.05
CA ARG A 36 5.67 -14.21 5.85
C ARG A 36 4.62 -14.53 6.92
N LEU A 37 4.06 -13.52 7.57
CA LEU A 37 3.01 -13.70 8.57
C LEU A 37 1.73 -14.28 7.93
N TYR A 38 1.30 -13.76 6.78
CA TYR A 38 0.12 -14.26 6.06
C TYR A 38 0.29 -15.67 5.50
N ARG A 39 1.53 -16.13 5.32
CA ARG A 39 1.85 -17.52 4.95
C ARG A 39 1.96 -18.47 6.14
N HIS A 40 1.83 -17.97 7.37
CA HIS A 40 2.00 -18.81 8.54
C HIS A 40 0.89 -19.88 8.64
N PRO A 41 1.23 -21.15 8.94
CA PRO A 41 0.25 -22.25 8.97
C PRO A 41 -0.93 -22.05 9.92
N SER A 42 -0.78 -21.20 10.96
CA SER A 42 -1.86 -20.90 11.91
C SER A 42 -3.08 -20.24 11.26
N ILE A 43 -2.93 -19.60 10.11
CA ILE A 43 -4.02 -18.95 9.38
C ILE A 43 -4.90 -20.00 8.67
N GLN A 44 -4.39 -21.22 8.49
CA GLN A 44 -5.09 -22.37 7.86
C GLN A 44 -5.61 -22.07 6.44
N ASN A 45 -5.14 -20.98 5.84
CA ASN A 45 -5.53 -20.51 4.52
C ASN A 45 -4.28 -19.96 3.83
N PRO A 46 -3.85 -20.55 2.70
CA PRO A 46 -2.63 -20.11 2.02
C PRO A 46 -2.87 -18.77 1.30
N ILE A 47 -2.50 -17.68 1.97
CA ILE A 47 -2.56 -16.31 1.46
C ILE A 47 -1.15 -15.86 1.06
N ASN A 48 -1.01 -15.38 -0.17
CA ASN A 48 0.21 -14.85 -0.73
C ASN A 48 0.05 -13.34 -0.95
N LEU A 49 0.68 -12.54 -0.10
CA LEU A 49 0.71 -11.11 -0.29
C LEU A 49 1.81 -10.76 -1.30
N ALA A 50 1.43 -10.07 -2.38
CA ALA A 50 2.32 -9.70 -3.49
C ALA A 50 2.26 -8.19 -3.73
N VAL A 51 3.41 -7.52 -3.72
CA VAL A 51 3.47 -6.09 -4.07
C VAL A 51 3.57 -6.00 -5.59
N VAL A 52 2.52 -5.49 -6.23
CA VAL A 52 2.45 -5.35 -7.70
C VAL A 52 2.89 -3.96 -8.15
N GLN A 53 2.74 -2.96 -7.28
CA GLN A 53 3.09 -1.58 -7.58
C GLN A 53 3.55 -0.84 -6.33
N PHE A 54 4.57 0.02 -6.50
CA PHE A 54 5.10 0.90 -5.47
C PHE A 54 5.06 2.34 -5.98
N MET A 55 4.45 3.25 -5.23
CA MET A 55 4.31 4.65 -5.60
C MET A 55 4.74 5.57 -4.46
N VAL A 56 5.51 6.60 -4.82
CA VAL A 56 5.89 7.67 -3.91
C VAL A 56 5.16 8.93 -4.34
N ILE A 57 4.46 9.58 -3.42
CA ILE A 57 3.75 10.84 -3.68
C ILE A 57 4.65 12.00 -3.27
N GLY A 58 5.08 12.80 -4.25
CA GLY A 58 5.82 14.04 -4.01
C GLY A 58 4.94 15.21 -3.58
N GLN A 59 5.58 16.34 -3.27
CA GLN A 59 4.91 17.57 -2.80
C GLN A 59 4.00 18.21 -3.86
N ASP A 60 4.35 18.04 -5.15
CA ASP A 60 3.60 18.57 -6.30
C ASP A 60 2.63 17.56 -6.93
N ASP A 61 2.64 16.31 -6.45
CA ASP A 61 1.78 15.26 -6.96
C ASP A 61 0.37 15.37 -6.41
N LYS A 62 -0.62 15.06 -7.27
CA LYS A 62 -2.05 15.01 -6.92
C LYS A 62 -2.38 13.80 -6.06
N GLY A 63 -1.69 13.61 -4.94
CA GLY A 63 -1.91 12.55 -3.98
C GLY A 63 -3.19 12.70 -3.13
N PRO A 64 -3.56 11.66 -2.36
CA PRO A 64 -4.62 11.75 -1.36
C PRO A 64 -4.28 12.78 -0.28
N LYS A 65 -5.29 13.55 0.15
CA LYS A 65 -5.11 14.50 1.26
C LYS A 65 -4.98 13.75 2.58
N VAL A 66 -3.77 13.72 3.13
CA VAL A 66 -3.45 13.18 4.46
C VAL A 66 -3.74 14.23 5.52
N THR A 67 -4.43 13.82 6.58
CA THR A 67 -4.80 14.67 7.72
C THR A 67 -4.57 13.91 9.04
N SER A 68 -4.58 14.62 10.16
CA SER A 68 -4.53 14.01 11.51
C SER A 68 -5.75 13.12 11.82
N ASN A 69 -6.84 13.27 11.07
CA ASN A 69 -8.00 12.39 11.17
C ASN A 69 -7.81 11.17 10.26
N ALA A 70 -7.51 10.02 10.88
CA ALA A 70 -7.30 8.75 10.19
C ALA A 70 -8.48 8.34 9.29
N ALA A 71 -9.73 8.55 9.73
CA ALA A 71 -10.91 8.17 8.96
C ALA A 71 -11.08 9.05 7.71
N LEU A 72 -10.75 10.35 7.81
CA LEU A 72 -10.78 11.26 6.68
C LEU A 72 -9.66 10.91 5.68
N THR A 73 -8.46 10.62 6.18
CA THR A 73 -7.33 10.16 5.35
C THR A 73 -7.67 8.87 4.61
N LEU A 74 -8.25 7.88 5.30
CA LEU A 74 -8.73 6.62 4.72
C LEU A 74 -9.71 6.88 3.59
N ARG A 75 -10.74 7.70 3.82
CA ARG A 75 -11.74 8.02 2.80
C ARG A 75 -11.12 8.70 1.57
N ASN A 76 -10.21 9.66 1.78
CA ASN A 76 -9.53 10.36 0.69
C ASN A 76 -8.65 9.40 -0.11
N PHE A 77 -7.95 8.50 0.59
CA PHE A 77 -7.11 7.49 -0.04
C PHE A 77 -7.91 6.47 -0.84
N CYS A 78 -9.05 5.98 -0.33
CA CYS A 78 -9.94 5.09 -1.07
C CYS A 78 -10.41 5.70 -2.40
N VAL A 79 -10.83 6.98 -2.39
CA VAL A 79 -11.27 7.68 -3.60
C VAL A 79 -10.12 7.84 -4.59
N TRP A 80 -8.94 8.18 -4.08
CA TRP A 80 -7.76 8.39 -4.90
C TRP A 80 -7.25 7.08 -5.52
N GLN A 81 -7.09 6.01 -4.74
CA GLN A 81 -6.57 4.74 -5.26
C GLN A 81 -7.50 4.14 -6.31
N LYS A 82 -8.82 4.24 -6.13
CA LYS A 82 -9.81 3.79 -7.12
C LYS A 82 -9.71 4.52 -8.46
N LYS A 83 -9.27 5.79 -8.47
CA LYS A 83 -9.06 6.56 -9.70
C LYS A 83 -7.89 6.03 -10.53
N TRP A 84 -6.87 5.50 -9.86
CA TRP A 84 -5.67 4.96 -10.52
C TRP A 84 -5.77 3.47 -10.83
N ASN A 85 -6.60 2.74 -10.08
CA ASN A 85 -6.79 1.31 -10.29
C ASN A 85 -7.41 1.04 -11.66
N LYS A 86 -6.93 0.00 -12.33
CA LYS A 86 -7.50 -0.44 -13.61
C LYS A 86 -8.81 -1.17 -13.34
N GLY A 87 -9.79 -1.02 -14.23
CA GLY A 87 -11.10 -1.64 -14.04
C GLY A 87 -11.15 -3.16 -14.25
N SER A 88 -10.04 -3.79 -14.65
CA SER A 88 -10.00 -5.21 -14.98
C SER A 88 -8.85 -5.91 -14.26
N ASP A 89 -9.21 -6.97 -13.53
CA ASP A 89 -8.34 -7.94 -12.86
C ASP A 89 -7.39 -8.70 -13.83
N LYS A 90 -7.55 -8.52 -15.15
CA LYS A 90 -6.63 -9.06 -16.15
C LYS A 90 -5.46 -8.13 -16.47
N HIS A 91 -5.47 -6.90 -15.95
CA HIS A 91 -4.42 -5.93 -16.21
C HIS A 91 -3.26 -6.14 -15.22
N PRO A 92 -1.99 -6.15 -15.67
CA PRO A 92 -0.83 -6.35 -14.79
C PRO A 92 -0.59 -5.22 -13.77
N GLU A 93 -1.34 -4.12 -13.88
CA GLU A 93 -1.30 -2.98 -12.95
C GLU A 93 -2.60 -2.90 -12.12
N TYR A 94 -3.41 -3.95 -12.12
CA TYR A 94 -4.52 -4.09 -11.21
C TYR A 94 -4.00 -4.41 -9.81
N TRP A 95 -4.70 -3.94 -8.78
CA TRP A 95 -4.45 -4.33 -7.40
C TRP A 95 -5.76 -4.59 -6.66
N ASP A 96 -5.74 -5.58 -5.77
CA ASP A 96 -6.82 -5.94 -4.86
C ASP A 96 -6.93 -4.94 -3.71
N THR A 97 -5.78 -4.52 -3.17
CA THR A 97 -5.67 -3.70 -1.95
C THR A 97 -4.61 -2.62 -2.13
N ALA A 98 -4.78 -1.52 -1.40
CA ALA A 98 -3.84 -0.42 -1.40
C ALA A 98 -3.50 -0.03 0.04
N VAL A 99 -2.21 0.16 0.31
CA VAL A 99 -1.70 0.52 1.63
C VAL A 99 -1.00 1.86 1.55
N LEU A 100 -1.40 2.81 2.40
CA LEU A 100 -0.77 4.12 2.51
C LEU A 100 0.10 4.18 3.77
N PHE A 101 1.40 4.37 3.56
CA PHE A 101 2.36 4.69 4.60
C PHE A 101 2.52 6.21 4.71
N THR A 102 2.18 6.76 5.87
CA THR A 102 2.48 8.14 6.25
C THR A 102 2.94 8.19 7.69
N LYS A 103 3.89 9.09 7.99
CA LYS A 103 4.45 9.29 9.33
C LYS A 103 3.41 9.79 10.34
N GLN A 104 2.32 10.39 9.86
CA GLN A 104 1.26 10.90 10.73
C GLN A 104 0.36 9.77 11.24
N VAL A 105 -0.02 8.81 10.37
CA VAL A 105 -0.95 7.69 10.64
C VAL A 105 -0.77 6.58 9.58
N CYS A 106 -0.49 5.33 9.93
CA CYS A 106 -0.55 4.23 8.93
C CYS A 106 -2.01 3.85 8.64
N VAL A 107 -2.40 3.75 7.36
CA VAL A 107 -3.79 3.46 6.96
C VAL A 107 -3.81 2.37 5.87
N CYS A 108 -4.61 1.32 6.07
CA CYS A 108 -4.78 0.20 5.12
C CYS A 108 -6.23 0.12 4.62
N VAL A 109 -6.41 -0.21 3.34
CA VAL A 109 -7.72 -0.47 2.69
C VAL A 109 -7.69 -1.82 2.00
#